data_AF-A0A024G4B0-F1
#
_entry.id   AF-A0A024G4B0-F1
#
_cell.length_a   1.000
_cell.length_b   1.000
_cell.length_c   1.000
_cell.angle_alpha   90.00
_cell.angle_beta   90.00
_cell.angle_gamma   90.00
#
_symmetry.space_group_name_H-M   'P 1'
#
loop_
_entity.id
_entity.type
_entity.pdbx_description
1 polymer ?
#
loop_
_entity_poly.entity_id
_entity_poly.type
_entity_poly.pdbx_seq_one_letter_code
_entity_poly.pdbx_strand_id
1 'polypeptide(L)'
;MTHPTNCKIFELSPPHNQFSPTIEAQIEHLLNTLRQDPSRQHLFINAVKGYTQIQTFMAKMHSDTNGAPFSTFYEYVSRHAQSWKEHVEKAQEMENDVQIDDRMLFAPSLGQHQLSGIDIRVGKRRKPDDKVYQESDYARSHMPRGNFLLLHPPLATDSDSNPHEKHYFPVIRGYPKFTGQEDDYQVEKKIASKFFSEPISKSKHILVTRKENGEAGHLAVLKTIDSEYIFAIGSKNTHFLVSTMDEIKVACCQDNTKCGAYRAALPLGTAILQMIKNLPIDSREMLCDFLWQTRATACFEVLCPSHQHVEALDHLLTDTPLFYALSFPDLEPLSDTKITMNPVLPLLFMQHCKVQTVPFDLVEYNTVNIQILMDSVRLAYGFEGVVNIFMDTEHNVIGIEKLKTNWYVCLRAIREKAKTFCGKFCEESKKHKNISKTAENTSKYVQRQDLTSETAKAILKRLSNIQKFTKMSDEMCHTFQRLGVQFIEYLEKKIFVEERRNELKLLLADQFPIVWRNFLQDTDNSETERCVFMQ
;
A
#
# COMPACT_ATOMS: atom_id res chain seq x y z
N MET A 1 -25.04 -2.63 43.83
CA MET A 1 -23.82 -3.06 43.12
C MET A 1 -24.19 -4.26 42.29
N THR A 2 -24.51 -4.05 41.02
CA THR A 2 -24.80 -5.11 40.05
C THR A 2 -23.50 -5.81 39.71
N HIS A 3 -23.44 -7.14 39.89
CA HIS A 3 -22.30 -7.95 39.49
C HIS A 3 -21.92 -7.66 38.03
N PRO A 4 -20.62 -7.58 37.68
CA PRO A 4 -20.21 -7.44 36.30
C PRO A 4 -20.72 -8.68 35.55
N THR A 5 -21.66 -8.44 34.63
CA THR A 5 -22.15 -9.40 33.65
C THR A 5 -20.97 -10.14 33.05
N ASN A 6 -21.04 -11.49 33.05
CA ASN A 6 -20.09 -12.40 32.42
C ASN A 6 -19.44 -11.75 31.20
N CYS A 7 -18.14 -11.45 31.31
CA CYS A 7 -17.37 -10.93 30.19
C CYS A 7 -17.42 -12.03 29.11
N LYS A 8 -18.25 -11.88 28.07
CA LYS A 8 -18.27 -12.80 26.92
C LYS A 8 -16.83 -12.95 26.47
N ILE A 9 -16.28 -14.15 26.50
CA ILE A 9 -14.93 -14.42 25.98
C ILE A 9 -14.99 -14.09 24.49
N PHE A 10 -14.06 -13.26 24.03
CA PHE A 10 -13.91 -12.97 22.61
C PHE A 10 -13.49 -14.26 21.92
N GLU A 11 -14.42 -14.89 21.20
CA GLU A 11 -14.17 -16.13 20.48
C GLU A 11 -14.41 -15.93 18.99
N LEU A 12 -13.37 -16.22 18.21
CA LEU A 12 -13.39 -16.17 16.76
C LEU A 12 -13.86 -17.50 16.20
N SER A 13 -14.64 -17.45 15.12
CA SER A 13 -15.04 -18.63 14.38
C SER A 13 -13.80 -19.33 13.77
N PRO A 14 -13.76 -20.68 13.76
CA PRO A 14 -12.70 -21.43 13.11
C PRO A 14 -12.66 -21.14 11.60
N PRO A 15 -11.53 -21.38 10.92
CA PRO A 15 -11.45 -21.26 9.48
C PRO A 15 -12.17 -22.41 8.77
N HIS A 16 -12.56 -22.19 7.51
CA HIS A 16 -13.03 -23.25 6.63
C HIS A 16 -11.91 -23.63 5.65
N ASN A 17 -11.74 -24.92 5.39
CA ASN A 17 -10.76 -25.40 4.40
C ASN A 17 -11.32 -25.47 2.97
N GLN A 18 -12.60 -25.13 2.79
CA GLN A 18 -13.28 -25.02 1.51
C GLN A 18 -14.24 -23.82 1.53
N PHE A 19 -14.63 -23.35 0.34
CA PHE A 19 -15.65 -22.32 0.22
C PHE A 19 -17.01 -22.86 0.65
N SER A 20 -17.82 -21.99 1.26
CA SER A 20 -19.24 -22.23 1.44
C SER A 20 -19.93 -22.41 0.08
N PRO A 21 -21.03 -23.18 -0.02
CA PRO A 21 -21.75 -23.38 -1.27
C PRO A 21 -22.16 -22.09 -1.96
N THR A 22 -22.50 -21.04 -1.19
CA THR A 22 -22.86 -19.73 -1.73
C THR A 22 -21.70 -19.08 -2.46
N ILE A 23 -20.51 -19.01 -1.86
CA ILE A 23 -19.33 -18.42 -2.48
C ILE A 23 -18.89 -19.25 -3.69
N GLU A 24 -18.89 -20.58 -3.55
CA GLU A 24 -18.54 -21.51 -4.61
C GLU A 24 -19.41 -21.30 -5.86
N ALA A 25 -20.74 -21.27 -5.69
CA ALA A 25 -21.67 -21.05 -6.79
C ALA A 25 -21.46 -19.72 -7.51
N GLN A 26 -21.05 -18.67 -6.79
CA GLN A 26 -20.79 -17.35 -7.39
C GLN A 26 -19.47 -17.34 -8.17
N ILE A 27 -18.43 -18.00 -7.67
CA ILE A 27 -17.17 -18.17 -8.40
C ILE A 27 -17.42 -19.02 -9.65
N GLU A 28 -18.13 -20.14 -9.54
CA GLU A 28 -18.50 -20.97 -10.69
C GLU A 28 -19.30 -20.19 -11.73
N HIS A 29 -20.26 -19.36 -11.32
CA HIS A 29 -21.02 -18.51 -12.22
C HIS A 29 -20.12 -17.53 -12.98
N LEU A 30 -19.19 -16.86 -12.29
CA LEU A 30 -18.20 -15.97 -12.92
C LEU A 30 -17.34 -16.72 -13.93
N LEU A 31 -16.79 -17.88 -13.55
CA LEU A 31 -15.94 -18.71 -14.41
C LEU A 31 -16.72 -19.23 -15.64
N ASN A 32 -17.97 -19.66 -15.47
CA ASN A 32 -18.82 -20.10 -16.56
C ASN A 32 -19.13 -18.95 -17.54
N THR A 33 -19.36 -17.75 -17.03
CA THR A 33 -19.57 -16.55 -17.86
C THR A 33 -18.33 -16.25 -18.72
N LEU A 34 -17.13 -16.31 -18.15
CA LEU A 34 -15.88 -16.13 -18.91
C LEU A 34 -15.67 -17.24 -19.93
N ARG A 35 -15.95 -18.50 -19.57
CA ARG A 35 -15.79 -19.67 -20.45
C ARG A 35 -16.67 -19.58 -21.71
N GLN A 36 -17.83 -18.95 -21.61
CA GLN A 36 -18.77 -18.78 -22.72
C GLN A 36 -18.36 -17.67 -23.70
N ASP A 37 -17.40 -16.81 -23.35
CA ASP A 37 -16.89 -15.73 -24.20
C ASP A 37 -15.50 -16.07 -24.75
N PRO A 38 -15.38 -16.49 -26.03
CA PRO A 38 -14.09 -16.83 -26.63
C PRO A 38 -13.06 -15.71 -26.59
N SER A 39 -13.50 -14.44 -26.58
CA SER A 39 -12.59 -13.28 -26.50
C SER A 39 -11.93 -13.16 -25.13
N ARG A 40 -12.51 -13.78 -24.10
CA ARG A 40 -12.06 -13.74 -22.70
C ARG A 40 -11.42 -15.05 -22.22
N GLN A 41 -11.08 -15.96 -23.14
CA GLN A 41 -10.52 -17.26 -22.78
C GLN A 41 -9.24 -17.14 -21.94
N HIS A 42 -8.38 -16.16 -22.23
CA HIS A 42 -7.17 -15.89 -21.45
C HIS A 42 -7.49 -15.44 -20.00
N LEU A 43 -8.54 -14.64 -19.80
CA LEU A 43 -9.03 -14.27 -18.46
C LEU A 43 -9.61 -15.49 -17.73
N PHE A 44 -10.39 -16.33 -18.42
CA PHE A 44 -10.93 -17.56 -17.83
C PHE A 44 -9.83 -18.45 -17.27
N ILE A 45 -8.79 -18.73 -18.06
CA ILE A 45 -7.69 -19.61 -17.66
C ILE A 45 -6.94 -19.03 -16.44
N ASN A 46 -6.65 -17.73 -16.42
CA ASN A 46 -5.98 -17.08 -15.29
C ASN A 46 -6.88 -17.03 -14.04
N ALA A 47 -8.18 -16.81 -14.21
CA ALA A 47 -9.14 -16.87 -13.11
C ALA A 47 -9.23 -18.28 -12.51
N VAL A 48 -9.24 -19.33 -13.33
CA VAL A 48 -9.17 -20.73 -12.85
C VAL A 48 -7.88 -20.97 -12.07
N LYS A 49 -6.72 -20.46 -12.54
CA LYS A 49 -5.48 -20.59 -11.76
C LYS A 49 -5.57 -19.90 -10.40
N GLY A 50 -6.07 -18.67 -10.36
CA GLY A 50 -6.28 -17.94 -9.09
C GLY A 50 -7.23 -18.67 -8.15
N TYR A 51 -8.30 -19.27 -8.68
CA TYR A 51 -9.22 -20.11 -7.93
C TYR A 51 -8.53 -21.32 -7.29
N THR A 52 -7.80 -22.10 -8.08
CA THR A 52 -7.06 -23.28 -7.60
C THR A 52 -6.03 -22.91 -6.53
N GLN A 53 -5.34 -21.77 -6.68
CA GLN A 53 -4.39 -21.28 -5.68
C GLN A 53 -5.07 -20.96 -4.35
N ILE A 54 -6.26 -20.34 -4.37
CA ILE A 54 -7.02 -20.07 -3.14
C ILE A 54 -7.48 -21.37 -2.48
N GLN A 55 -8.03 -22.32 -3.25
CA GLN A 55 -8.46 -23.61 -2.71
C GLN A 55 -7.28 -24.40 -2.11
N THR A 56 -6.13 -24.41 -2.80
CA THR A 56 -4.91 -25.07 -2.31
C THR A 56 -4.40 -24.41 -1.03
N PHE A 57 -4.43 -23.07 -0.97
CA PHE A 57 -4.07 -22.32 0.23
C PHE A 57 -5.00 -22.68 1.40
N MET A 58 -6.32 -22.64 1.20
CA MET A 58 -7.30 -22.98 2.23
C MET A 58 -7.15 -24.42 2.71
N ALA A 59 -6.99 -25.38 1.80
CA ALA A 59 -6.77 -26.78 2.15
C ALA A 59 -5.49 -26.98 2.98
N LYS A 60 -4.39 -26.29 2.64
CA LYS A 60 -3.11 -26.36 3.37
C LYS A 60 -3.18 -25.67 4.73
N MET A 61 -3.69 -24.43 4.76
CA MET A 61 -3.54 -23.56 5.92
C MET A 61 -4.67 -23.72 6.93
N HIS A 62 -5.86 -24.12 6.49
CA HIS A 62 -7.05 -24.22 7.34
C HIS A 62 -7.41 -25.67 7.70
N SER A 63 -6.52 -26.62 7.42
CA SER A 63 -6.68 -28.01 7.81
C SER A 63 -5.62 -28.47 8.81
N ASP A 64 -5.98 -29.46 9.62
CA ASP A 64 -5.08 -30.17 10.51
C ASP A 64 -4.11 -31.10 9.73
N THR A 65 -3.31 -31.87 10.46
CA THR A 65 -2.36 -32.82 9.84
C THR A 65 -3.04 -33.97 9.07
N ASN A 66 -4.33 -34.19 9.28
CA ASN A 66 -5.13 -35.21 8.59
C ASN A 66 -5.92 -34.64 7.40
N GLY A 67 -5.83 -33.33 7.15
CA GLY A 67 -6.61 -32.64 6.12
C GLY A 67 -8.04 -32.29 6.53
N ALA A 68 -8.42 -32.48 7.80
CA ALA A 68 -9.71 -32.06 8.33
C ALA A 68 -9.68 -30.56 8.71
N PRO A 69 -10.79 -29.81 8.54
CA PRO A 69 -10.83 -28.42 9.00
C PRO A 69 -10.66 -28.34 10.53
N PHE A 70 -10.03 -27.28 11.02
CA PHE A 70 -9.88 -27.05 12.46
C PHE A 70 -11.25 -26.92 13.14
N SER A 71 -11.40 -27.57 14.31
CA SER A 71 -12.65 -27.54 15.06
C SER A 71 -12.82 -26.25 15.85
N THR A 72 -11.71 -25.62 16.24
CA THR A 72 -11.68 -24.34 16.94
C THR A 72 -10.67 -23.37 16.32
N PHE A 73 -10.89 -22.07 16.54
CA PHE A 73 -9.93 -21.05 16.12
C PHE A 73 -8.60 -21.18 16.87
N TYR A 74 -8.61 -21.62 18.13
CA TYR A 74 -7.40 -21.83 18.92
C TYR A 74 -6.51 -22.92 18.33
N GLU A 75 -7.06 -24.06 17.91
CA GLU A 75 -6.29 -25.13 17.25
C GLU A 75 -5.58 -24.62 16.00
N TYR A 76 -6.29 -23.84 15.19
CA TYR A 76 -5.75 -23.20 13.99
C TYR A 76 -4.59 -22.25 14.33
N VAL A 77 -4.75 -21.37 15.31
CA VAL A 77 -3.69 -20.43 15.72
C VAL A 77 -2.49 -21.18 16.28
N SER A 78 -2.72 -22.14 17.17
CA SER A 78 -1.67 -22.94 17.83
C SER A 78 -0.83 -23.73 16.82
N ARG A 79 -1.44 -24.23 15.73
CA ARG A 79 -0.73 -24.96 14.66
C ARG A 79 0.40 -24.14 14.03
N HIS A 80 0.19 -22.82 13.89
CA HIS A 80 1.07 -21.91 13.17
C HIS A 80 1.86 -20.97 14.10
N ALA A 81 1.53 -20.95 15.40
CA ALA A 81 2.05 -19.99 16.37
C ALA A 81 3.58 -19.96 16.43
N GLN A 82 4.23 -21.14 16.35
CA GLN A 82 5.69 -21.25 16.44
C GLN A 82 6.39 -20.57 15.25
N SER A 83 5.95 -20.81 14.00
CA SER A 83 6.53 -20.17 12.82
C SER A 83 6.39 -18.65 12.84
N TRP A 84 5.25 -18.16 13.34
CA TRP A 84 5.04 -16.72 13.50
C TRP A 84 5.87 -16.12 14.62
N LYS A 85 6.03 -16.83 15.74
CA LYS A 85 6.94 -16.43 16.83
C LYS A 85 8.38 -16.29 16.32
N GLU A 86 8.87 -17.29 15.59
CA GLU A 86 10.20 -17.23 14.94
C GLU A 86 10.31 -16.06 13.97
N HIS A 87 9.25 -15.76 13.21
CA HIS A 87 9.23 -14.59 12.33
C HIS A 87 9.36 -13.27 13.10
N VAL A 88 8.67 -13.13 14.24
CA VAL A 88 8.79 -11.96 15.12
C VAL A 88 10.18 -11.85 15.73
N GLU A 89 10.72 -12.95 16.26
CA GLU A 89 12.09 -12.99 16.81
C GLU A 89 13.11 -12.59 15.75
N LYS A 90 12.95 -13.09 14.52
CA LYS A 90 13.82 -12.69 13.41
C LYS A 90 13.68 -11.22 13.03
N ALA A 91 12.47 -10.67 13.12
CA ALA A 91 12.22 -9.24 12.93
C ALA A 91 12.91 -8.39 14.00
N GLN A 92 12.94 -8.86 15.25
CA GLN A 92 13.61 -8.20 16.38
C GLN A 92 15.13 -8.22 16.21
N GLU A 93 15.72 -9.32 15.72
CA GLU A 93 17.15 -9.39 15.40
C GLU A 93 17.57 -8.35 14.33
N MET A 94 16.63 -7.97 13.44
CA MET A 94 16.83 -6.96 12.41
C MET A 94 16.60 -5.52 12.93
N GLU A 95 16.96 -5.22 14.18
CA GLU A 95 16.61 -3.95 14.84
C GLU A 95 17.06 -2.68 14.10
N ASN A 96 18.11 -2.73 13.27
CA ASN A 96 18.55 -1.57 12.48
C ASN A 96 17.70 -1.33 11.22
N ASP A 97 16.96 -2.36 10.80
CA ASP A 97 16.31 -2.47 9.51
C ASP A 97 14.79 -2.59 9.63
N VAL A 98 14.27 -3.07 10.77
CA VAL A 98 12.86 -3.37 11.02
C VAL A 98 12.39 -2.68 12.30
N GLN A 99 11.20 -2.09 12.26
CA GLN A 99 10.50 -1.51 13.39
C GLN A 99 9.31 -2.40 13.74
N ILE A 100 9.16 -2.72 15.02
CA ILE A 100 7.99 -3.42 15.55
C ILE A 100 7.27 -2.43 16.47
N ASP A 101 5.99 -2.23 16.22
CA ASP A 101 5.14 -1.33 17.02
C ASP A 101 4.03 -2.14 17.70
N ASP A 102 4.07 -2.20 19.03
CA ASP A 102 2.96 -2.76 19.81
C ASP A 102 1.71 -1.89 19.69
N ARG A 103 0.58 -2.56 19.51
CA ARG A 103 -0.75 -1.97 19.37
C ARG A 103 -1.66 -2.48 20.46
N MET A 104 -2.19 -1.54 21.25
CA MET A 104 -3.38 -1.81 22.04
C MET A 104 -4.58 -1.64 21.12
N LEU A 105 -5.35 -2.70 20.95
CA LEU A 105 -6.51 -2.69 20.07
C LEU A 105 -7.74 -2.43 20.91
N PHE A 106 -8.44 -1.35 20.59
CA PHE A 106 -9.66 -0.98 21.28
C PHE A 106 -10.86 -1.35 20.42
N ALA A 107 -11.55 -2.41 20.81
CA ALA A 107 -12.74 -2.88 20.14
C ALA A 107 -13.83 -3.20 21.20
N PRO A 108 -14.52 -2.18 21.75
CA PRO A 108 -15.56 -2.36 22.75
C PRO A 108 -16.66 -3.32 22.34
N SER A 109 -16.98 -3.38 21.03
CA SER A 109 -17.93 -4.35 20.51
C SER A 109 -17.51 -5.80 20.81
N LEU A 110 -16.21 -6.03 21.01
CA LEU A 110 -15.61 -7.34 21.28
C LEU A 110 -15.52 -7.66 22.77
N GLY A 111 -16.08 -6.83 23.65
CA GLY A 111 -16.00 -6.97 25.10
C GLY A 111 -14.81 -6.25 25.72
N GLN A 112 -14.63 -6.33 27.05
CA GLN A 112 -13.50 -5.69 27.75
C GLN A 112 -12.14 -6.38 27.50
N HIS A 113 -12.04 -7.18 26.43
CA HIS A 113 -10.79 -7.85 26.09
C HIS A 113 -9.80 -6.82 25.60
N GLN A 114 -8.71 -6.66 26.35
CA GLN A 114 -7.53 -5.95 25.91
C GLN A 114 -6.83 -6.79 24.85
N LEU A 115 -7.36 -6.78 23.63
CA LEU A 115 -6.66 -7.34 22.49
C LEU A 115 -5.41 -6.51 22.23
N SER A 116 -4.32 -7.19 21.94
CA SER A 116 -3.07 -6.54 21.54
C SER A 116 -2.61 -7.14 20.23
N GLY A 117 -1.89 -6.35 19.45
CA GLY A 117 -1.29 -6.77 18.20
C GLY A 117 0.05 -6.10 18.01
N ILE A 118 0.75 -6.46 16.94
CA ILE A 118 2.00 -5.84 16.55
C ILE A 118 1.98 -5.55 15.05
N ASP A 119 2.42 -4.34 14.68
CA ASP A 119 2.77 -4.03 13.31
C ASP A 119 4.28 -4.23 13.11
N ILE A 120 4.66 -5.00 12.09
CA ILE A 120 6.06 -5.20 11.69
C ILE A 120 6.30 -4.39 10.41
N ARG A 121 7.23 -3.44 10.47
CA ARG A 121 7.53 -2.51 9.37
C ARG A 121 9.00 -2.59 8.99
N VAL A 122 9.27 -2.76 7.70
CA VAL A 122 10.61 -2.58 7.14
C VAL A 122 10.95 -1.09 7.02
N GLY A 123 12.18 -0.73 7.38
CA GLY A 123 12.74 0.62 7.27
C GLY A 123 12.62 1.47 8.54
N LYS A 124 13.67 2.22 8.83
CA LYS A 124 13.77 3.20 9.93
C LYS A 124 14.21 4.57 9.41
N ARG A 125 14.14 5.60 10.26
CA ARG A 125 14.49 7.00 9.93
C ARG A 125 15.85 7.16 9.22
N ARG A 126 16.81 6.26 9.47
CA ARG A 126 18.17 6.31 8.87
C ARG A 126 18.39 5.31 7.72
N LYS A 127 17.50 4.34 7.52
CA LYS A 127 17.61 3.32 6.48
C LYS A 127 16.23 3.14 5.82
N PRO A 128 16.02 3.72 4.62
CA PRO A 128 14.75 3.58 3.92
C PRO A 128 14.49 2.11 3.62
N ASP A 129 13.22 1.75 3.55
CA ASP A 129 12.79 0.37 3.34
C ASP A 129 13.31 -0.20 2.02
N ASP A 130 13.32 0.59 0.94
CA ASP A 130 13.89 0.20 -0.37
C ASP A 130 15.32 -0.34 -0.24
N LYS A 131 16.15 0.27 0.62
CA LYS A 131 17.53 -0.19 0.86
C LYS A 131 17.56 -1.54 1.58
N VAL A 132 16.69 -1.74 2.58
CA VAL A 132 16.62 -3.01 3.32
C VAL A 132 16.22 -4.16 2.38
N TYR A 133 15.19 -3.96 1.55
CA TYR A 133 14.76 -4.99 0.60
C TYR A 133 15.83 -5.34 -0.44
N GLN A 134 16.66 -4.39 -0.86
CA GLN A 134 17.76 -4.67 -1.80
C GLN A 134 18.89 -5.53 -1.18
N GLU A 135 19.08 -5.42 0.14
CA GLU A 135 20.16 -6.05 0.88
C GLU A 135 19.74 -7.37 1.55
N SER A 136 18.45 -7.55 1.88
CA SER A 136 17.96 -8.69 2.66
C SER A 136 16.99 -9.58 1.88
N ASP A 137 17.41 -10.82 1.63
CA ASP A 137 16.57 -11.87 1.03
C ASP A 137 15.39 -12.21 1.95
N TYR A 138 15.65 -12.25 3.27
CA TYR A 138 14.60 -12.49 4.25
C TYR A 138 13.51 -11.41 4.19
N ALA A 139 13.88 -10.14 4.08
CA ALA A 139 12.90 -9.06 3.95
C ALA A 139 12.05 -9.23 2.67
N ARG A 140 12.67 -9.57 1.53
CA ARG A 140 11.93 -9.77 0.27
C ARG A 140 10.94 -10.92 0.35
N SER A 141 11.31 -12.03 1.00
CA SER A 141 10.46 -13.22 1.08
C SER A 141 9.41 -13.16 2.20
N HIS A 142 9.73 -12.56 3.35
CA HIS A 142 8.91 -12.70 4.56
C HIS A 142 8.30 -11.38 5.07
N MET A 143 8.75 -10.22 4.59
CA MET A 143 8.32 -8.92 5.13
C MET A 143 7.57 -8.09 4.08
N PRO A 144 6.27 -8.30 3.86
CA PRO A 144 5.50 -7.44 2.96
C PRO A 144 5.34 -6.02 3.50
N ARG A 145 4.84 -5.12 2.65
CA ARG A 145 4.43 -3.78 3.10
C ARG A 145 3.02 -3.86 3.67
N GLY A 146 2.94 -3.93 5.00
CA GLY A 146 1.71 -4.22 5.75
C GLY A 146 1.81 -5.60 6.38
N ASN A 147 2.18 -5.67 7.66
CA ASN A 147 2.34 -6.93 8.37
C ASN A 147 1.84 -6.74 9.80
N PHE A 148 0.65 -7.26 10.08
CA PHE A 148 -0.02 -7.10 11.36
C PHE A 148 -0.39 -8.47 11.94
N LEU A 149 0.08 -8.71 13.15
CA LEU A 149 -0.16 -9.94 13.90
C LEU A 149 -1.01 -9.61 15.12
N LEU A 150 -2.05 -10.39 15.37
CA LEU A 150 -2.80 -10.38 16.62
C LEU A 150 -2.06 -11.25 17.65
N LEU A 151 -2.01 -10.78 18.90
CA LEU A 151 -1.51 -11.55 20.02
C LEU A 151 -2.72 -12.22 20.69
N HIS A 152 -2.90 -13.50 20.42
CA HIS A 152 -3.98 -14.29 20.99
C HIS A 152 -3.53 -14.87 22.35
N PRO A 153 -4.26 -14.62 23.44
CA PRO A 153 -3.95 -15.25 24.73
C PRO A 153 -4.23 -16.75 24.68
N PRO A 154 -3.55 -17.57 25.50
CA PRO A 154 -3.85 -18.99 25.58
C PRO A 154 -5.22 -19.19 26.24
N LEU A 155 -5.95 -20.25 25.86
CA LEU A 155 -7.21 -20.58 26.53
C LEU A 155 -6.92 -21.04 27.97
N ALA A 156 -7.67 -20.49 28.93
CA ALA A 156 -7.51 -20.78 30.37
C ALA A 156 -7.74 -22.24 30.76
N THR A 157 -8.12 -23.11 29.81
CA THR A 157 -8.38 -24.54 30.02
C THR A 157 -7.12 -25.40 29.96
N ASP A 158 -5.99 -24.90 29.45
CA ASP A 158 -4.71 -25.61 29.59
C ASP A 158 -4.14 -25.32 30.98
N SER A 159 -4.38 -26.24 31.93
CA SER A 159 -3.87 -26.15 33.30
C SER A 159 -2.34 -26.10 33.40
N ASP A 160 -1.64 -26.48 32.32
CA ASP A 160 -0.18 -26.47 32.21
C ASP A 160 0.35 -25.33 31.31
N SER A 161 -0.52 -24.53 30.68
CA SER A 161 -0.06 -23.42 29.83
C SER A 161 0.41 -22.24 30.70
N ASN A 162 1.56 -21.68 30.34
CA ASN A 162 2.02 -20.44 30.96
C ASN A 162 1.03 -19.33 30.58
N PRO A 163 0.31 -18.70 31.54
CA PRO A 163 -0.66 -17.65 31.24
C PRO A 163 -0.05 -16.41 30.58
N HIS A 164 1.29 -16.34 30.48
CA HIS A 164 2.03 -15.31 29.77
C HIS A 164 2.44 -15.67 28.33
N GLU A 165 2.23 -16.91 27.90
CA GLU A 165 2.55 -17.32 26.53
C GLU A 165 1.55 -16.71 25.55
N LYS A 166 2.04 -16.00 24.53
CA LYS A 166 1.20 -15.36 23.51
C LYS A 166 1.35 -16.08 22.20
N HIS A 167 0.24 -16.44 21.56
CA HIS A 167 0.27 -16.96 20.20
C HIS A 167 0.18 -15.82 19.19
N TYR A 168 1.06 -15.85 18.19
CA TYR A 168 1.08 -14.88 17.11
C TYR A 168 0.20 -15.38 15.96
N PHE A 169 -0.82 -14.59 15.62
CA PHE A 169 -1.75 -14.90 14.55
C PHE A 169 -1.68 -13.84 13.44
N PRO A 170 -1.32 -14.19 12.20
CA PRO A 170 -1.29 -13.22 11.12
C PRO A 170 -2.69 -12.79 10.70
N VAL A 171 -2.94 -11.49 10.74
CA VAL A 171 -4.23 -10.93 10.32
C VAL A 171 -4.08 -10.15 9.02
N ILE A 172 -3.06 -9.30 8.92
CA ILE A 172 -2.74 -8.59 7.68
C ILE A 172 -1.37 -9.02 7.20
N ARG A 173 -1.32 -9.46 5.95
CA ARG A 173 -0.09 -9.66 5.19
C ARG A 173 -0.30 -9.01 3.84
N GLY A 174 0.11 -7.76 3.71
CA GLY A 174 -0.04 -6.95 2.51
C GLY A 174 0.75 -7.49 1.32
N TYR A 175 0.71 -6.75 0.23
CA TYR A 175 1.37 -7.16 -1.01
C TYR A 175 2.91 -7.13 -0.87
N PRO A 176 3.65 -8.06 -1.51
CA PRO A 176 5.11 -8.08 -1.41
C PRO A 176 5.73 -6.80 -1.96
N LYS A 177 6.95 -6.49 -1.52
CA LYS A 177 7.71 -5.38 -2.07
C LYS A 177 8.09 -5.69 -3.52
N PHE A 178 7.79 -4.76 -4.42
CA PHE A 178 8.29 -4.75 -5.80
C PHE A 178 9.02 -3.44 -6.13
N THR A 179 9.80 -3.46 -7.20
CA THR A 179 10.62 -2.33 -7.66
C THR A 179 10.31 -1.99 -9.11
N GLY A 180 10.82 -0.85 -9.57
CA GLY A 180 10.75 -0.45 -10.98
C GLY A 180 12.13 -0.11 -11.52
N GLN A 181 12.23 0.12 -12.83
CA GLN A 181 13.47 0.51 -13.50
C GLN A 181 13.96 1.92 -13.10
N GLU A 182 13.10 2.71 -12.45
CA GLU A 182 13.26 4.16 -12.33
C GLU A 182 13.55 4.64 -10.88
N ASP A 183 13.72 3.71 -9.94
CA ASP A 183 14.02 4.03 -8.55
C ASP A 183 15.52 4.34 -8.36
N ASP A 184 15.89 5.63 -8.38
CA ASP A 184 17.14 6.25 -7.91
C ASP A 184 18.53 5.71 -8.37
N TYR A 185 19.23 6.56 -9.15
CA TYR A 185 20.69 6.80 -9.31
C TYR A 185 21.75 5.69 -9.37
N GLN A 186 21.53 4.49 -8.86
CA GLN A 186 22.57 3.47 -8.71
C GLN A 186 22.11 2.06 -9.07
N VAL A 187 20.95 1.93 -9.69
CA VAL A 187 20.39 0.61 -9.98
C VAL A 187 21.18 -0.02 -11.12
N GLU A 188 22.14 -0.87 -10.76
CA GLU A 188 22.66 -1.90 -11.66
C GLU A 188 21.47 -2.59 -12.32
N LYS A 189 21.58 -2.91 -13.63
CA LYS A 189 20.53 -3.58 -14.44
C LYS A 189 19.97 -4.89 -13.85
N LYS A 190 20.42 -5.33 -12.67
CA LYS A 190 20.10 -6.58 -11.97
C LYS A 190 19.26 -6.44 -10.70
N ILE A 191 18.86 -5.24 -10.25
CA ILE A 191 18.05 -5.15 -9.01
C ILE A 191 16.63 -5.68 -9.23
N ALA A 192 15.98 -5.36 -10.35
CA ALA A 192 14.65 -5.87 -10.65
C ALA A 192 14.59 -7.41 -10.58
N SER A 193 15.61 -8.10 -11.12
CA SER A 193 15.69 -9.57 -11.06
C SER A 193 15.75 -10.15 -9.64
N LYS A 194 16.09 -9.38 -8.60
CA LYS A 194 16.03 -9.85 -7.20
C LYS A 194 14.60 -9.99 -6.66
N PHE A 195 13.62 -9.39 -7.35
CA PHE A 195 12.20 -9.40 -7.01
C PHE A 195 11.40 -10.34 -7.91
N PHE A 196 12.08 -11.11 -8.74
CA PHE A 196 11.49 -12.11 -9.63
C PHE A 196 11.93 -13.50 -9.18
N SER A 197 11.02 -14.47 -9.22
CA SER A 197 11.37 -15.88 -9.02
C SER A 197 11.99 -16.49 -10.28
N GLU A 198 11.71 -15.93 -11.46
CA GLU A 198 12.21 -16.37 -12.75
C GLU A 198 12.53 -15.19 -13.69
N PRO A 199 13.40 -15.35 -14.69
CA PRO A 199 13.66 -14.30 -15.67
C PRO A 199 12.38 -13.84 -16.39
N ILE A 200 12.25 -12.53 -16.65
CA ILE A 200 11.10 -11.93 -17.37
C ILE A 200 10.82 -12.65 -18.71
N SER A 201 11.86 -13.18 -19.39
CA SER A 201 11.72 -13.92 -20.64
C SER A 201 10.94 -15.24 -20.54
N LYS A 202 10.65 -15.72 -19.32
CA LYS A 202 9.77 -16.87 -19.06
C LYS A 202 8.29 -16.50 -18.99
N SER A 203 7.97 -15.21 -18.96
CA SER A 203 6.59 -14.75 -18.92
C SER A 203 5.86 -15.12 -20.21
N LYS A 204 4.61 -15.55 -20.06
CA LYS A 204 3.65 -15.76 -21.14
C LYS A 204 2.54 -14.72 -21.14
N HIS A 205 2.17 -14.22 -19.96
CA HIS A 205 1.14 -13.20 -19.81
C HIS A 205 1.62 -12.08 -18.90
N ILE A 206 1.05 -10.89 -19.09
CA ILE A 206 1.26 -9.74 -18.22
C ILE A 206 -0.10 -9.17 -17.87
N LEU A 207 -0.41 -9.11 -16.58
CA LEU A 207 -1.50 -8.27 -16.11
C LEU A 207 -0.96 -6.85 -15.91
N VAL A 208 -1.46 -5.91 -16.69
CA VAL A 208 -1.11 -4.49 -16.61
C VAL A 208 -2.22 -3.81 -15.81
N THR A 209 -1.88 -3.17 -14.72
CA THR A 209 -2.83 -2.39 -13.90
C THR A 209 -2.41 -0.93 -13.86
N ARG A 210 -3.36 0.00 -13.77
CA ARG A 210 -3.00 1.40 -13.50
C ARG A 210 -2.35 1.50 -12.14
N LYS A 211 -1.19 2.15 -12.08
CA LYS A 211 -0.58 2.55 -10.83
C LYS A 211 -1.29 3.82 -10.36
N GLU A 212 -2.37 3.65 -9.63
CA GLU A 212 -3.12 4.74 -9.01
C GLU A 212 -2.22 5.54 -8.04
N ASN A 213 -2.48 6.84 -7.89
CA ASN A 213 -1.67 7.76 -7.08
C ASN A 213 -2.33 8.06 -5.72
N GLY A 214 -2.41 7.04 -4.87
CA GLY A 214 -3.00 7.14 -3.53
C GLY A 214 -2.07 6.67 -2.43
N GLU A 215 -2.67 6.12 -1.38
CA GLU A 215 -1.98 5.52 -0.25
C GLU A 215 -2.44 4.07 -0.05
N ALA A 216 -1.48 3.18 0.22
CA ALA A 216 -1.75 1.76 0.37
C ALA A 216 -2.57 1.48 1.65
N GLY A 217 -3.75 0.91 1.47
CA GLY A 217 -4.65 0.45 2.51
C GLY A 217 -4.86 -1.07 2.49
N HIS A 218 -5.20 -1.64 3.64
CA HIS A 218 -5.43 -3.07 3.79
C HIS A 218 -6.74 -3.37 4.49
N LEU A 219 -7.30 -4.55 4.19
CA LEU A 219 -8.49 -5.11 4.81
C LEU A 219 -8.30 -6.62 4.97
N ALA A 220 -8.54 -7.13 6.17
CA ALA A 220 -8.85 -8.52 6.43
C ALA A 220 -10.11 -8.61 7.29
N VAL A 221 -10.83 -9.72 7.17
CA VAL A 221 -12.08 -9.95 7.87
C VAL A 221 -11.94 -11.14 8.80
N LEU A 222 -12.26 -10.92 10.07
CA LEU A 222 -12.47 -11.97 11.06
C LEU A 222 -13.98 -12.07 11.34
N LYS A 223 -14.42 -13.21 11.86
CA LYS A 223 -15.81 -13.45 12.23
C LYS A 223 -15.86 -14.04 13.63
N THR A 224 -16.73 -13.51 14.49
CA THR A 224 -16.98 -14.07 15.83
C THR A 224 -17.79 -15.36 15.72
N ILE A 225 -17.87 -16.13 16.81
CA ILE A 225 -18.81 -17.27 16.91
C ILE A 225 -20.28 -16.83 16.82
N ASP A 226 -20.57 -15.57 17.19
CA ASP A 226 -21.88 -14.93 17.08
C ASP A 226 -22.16 -14.43 15.64
N SER A 227 -21.32 -14.81 14.66
CA SER A 227 -21.42 -14.43 13.25
C SER A 227 -21.26 -12.94 12.95
N GLU A 228 -20.66 -12.17 13.86
CA GLU A 228 -20.35 -10.75 13.65
C GLU A 228 -19.00 -10.57 12.96
N TYR A 229 -18.92 -9.62 12.02
CA TYR A 229 -17.67 -9.31 11.31
C TYR A 229 -16.82 -8.30 12.07
N ILE A 230 -15.51 -8.53 12.01
CA ILE A 230 -14.48 -7.67 12.56
C ILE A 230 -13.48 -7.39 11.47
N PHE A 231 -13.13 -6.12 11.32
CA PHE A 231 -12.29 -5.62 10.26
C PHE A 231 -10.92 -5.27 10.82
N ALA A 232 -9.90 -5.96 10.34
CA ALA A 232 -8.53 -5.48 10.46
C ALA A 232 -8.25 -4.56 9.27
N ILE A 233 -8.10 -3.26 9.53
CA ILE A 233 -8.04 -2.24 8.48
C ILE A 233 -6.99 -1.19 8.79
N GLY A 234 -6.34 -0.64 7.77
CA GLY A 234 -5.41 0.46 8.00
C GLY A 234 -4.48 0.74 6.84
N SER A 235 -3.33 1.30 7.18
CA SER A 235 -2.26 1.69 6.25
C SER A 235 -1.21 0.60 6.10
N LYS A 236 -0.24 0.79 5.21
CA LYS A 236 0.96 -0.04 5.12
C LYS A 236 1.75 -0.28 6.43
N ASN A 237 1.58 0.55 7.46
CA ASN A 237 2.40 0.50 8.68
C ASN A 237 1.59 0.39 9.98
N THR A 238 0.28 0.54 9.91
CA THR A 238 -0.55 0.72 11.11
C THR A 238 -1.95 0.29 10.81
N HIS A 239 -2.48 -0.61 11.64
CA HIS A 239 -3.81 -1.19 11.48
C HIS A 239 -4.65 -1.02 12.75
N PHE A 240 -5.96 -0.99 12.53
CA PHE A 240 -7.00 -1.05 13.53
C PHE A 240 -7.63 -2.44 13.50
N LEU A 241 -8.24 -2.84 14.62
CA LEU A 241 -9.19 -3.95 14.66
C LEU A 241 -10.52 -3.37 15.15
N VAL A 242 -11.51 -3.29 14.27
CA VAL A 242 -12.77 -2.58 14.53
C VAL A 242 -13.96 -3.29 13.91
N SER A 243 -15.14 -3.09 14.48
CA SER A 243 -16.43 -3.46 13.90
C SER A 243 -17.19 -2.23 13.40
N THR A 244 -16.90 -1.03 13.96
CA THR A 244 -17.61 0.21 13.63
C THR A 244 -16.69 1.41 13.37
N MET A 245 -17.26 2.45 12.76
CA MET A 245 -16.57 3.71 12.49
C MET A 245 -16.17 4.46 13.75
N ASP A 246 -16.97 4.35 14.82
CA ASP A 246 -16.69 5.07 16.06
C ASP A 246 -15.51 4.47 16.80
N GLU A 247 -15.27 3.16 16.65
CA GLU A 247 -14.10 2.50 17.24
C GLU A 247 -12.79 2.98 16.63
N ILE A 248 -12.77 3.32 15.33
CA ILE A 248 -11.61 3.96 14.70
C ILE A 248 -11.31 5.30 15.41
N LYS A 249 -12.35 6.12 15.65
CA LYS A 249 -12.19 7.42 16.33
C LYS A 249 -11.67 7.23 17.74
N VAL A 250 -12.23 6.28 18.50
CA VAL A 250 -11.81 6.03 19.87
C VAL A 250 -10.37 5.50 19.93
N ALA A 251 -9.98 4.59 19.04
CA ALA A 251 -8.61 4.10 18.94
C ALA A 251 -7.62 5.25 18.70
N CYS A 252 -7.96 6.23 17.86
CA CYS A 252 -7.15 7.42 17.65
C CYS A 252 -7.06 8.34 18.88
N CYS A 253 -8.13 8.45 19.70
CA CYS A 253 -8.16 9.30 20.88
C CYS A 253 -7.46 8.70 22.11
N GLN A 254 -7.35 7.37 22.21
CA GLN A 254 -6.72 6.72 23.36
C GLN A 254 -5.19 6.70 23.28
N ASP A 255 -4.63 6.78 22.08
CA ASP A 255 -3.18 6.88 21.87
C ASP A 255 -2.67 8.32 22.04
N ASN A 256 -2.97 8.94 23.19
CA ASN A 256 -2.63 10.33 23.50
C ASN A 256 -1.11 10.56 23.66
N THR A 257 -0.32 9.51 23.87
CA THR A 257 1.15 9.61 23.96
C THR A 257 1.84 9.42 22.60
N LYS A 258 1.15 8.86 21.59
CA LYS A 258 1.65 8.70 20.21
C LYS A 258 0.61 9.12 19.16
N CYS A 259 -0.06 10.27 19.33
CA CYS A 259 -1.07 10.83 18.38
C CYS A 259 -0.68 10.81 16.88
N GLY A 260 0.60 10.64 16.53
CA GLY A 260 1.06 10.48 15.15
C GLY A 260 0.93 9.07 14.55
N ALA A 261 0.77 8.00 15.35
CA ALA A 261 0.85 6.62 14.87
C ALA A 261 -0.28 6.29 13.87
N TYR A 262 -1.51 6.68 14.21
CA TYR A 262 -2.70 6.40 13.38
C TYR A 262 -2.99 7.45 12.31
N ARG A 263 -2.17 8.51 12.19
CA ARG A 263 -2.47 9.63 11.27
C ARG A 263 -2.65 9.19 9.82
N ALA A 264 -1.82 8.26 9.35
CA ALA A 264 -1.95 7.71 8.00
C ALA A 264 -3.06 6.66 7.91
N ALA A 265 -3.25 5.84 8.95
CA ALA A 265 -4.24 4.75 8.95
C ALA A 265 -5.68 5.26 9.04
N LEU A 266 -5.94 6.36 9.76
CA LEU A 266 -7.28 6.90 10.00
C LEU A 266 -8.08 7.16 8.71
N PRO A 267 -7.61 7.96 7.73
CA PRO A 267 -8.36 8.18 6.50
C PRO A 267 -8.56 6.88 5.71
N LEU A 268 -7.54 6.02 5.67
CA LEU A 268 -7.57 4.75 4.94
C LEU A 268 -8.60 3.76 5.50
N GLY A 269 -8.54 3.51 6.81
CA GLY A 269 -9.49 2.64 7.51
C GLY A 269 -10.91 3.20 7.42
N THR A 270 -11.08 4.52 7.53
CA THR A 270 -12.37 5.20 7.36
C THR A 270 -12.94 4.97 5.96
N ALA A 271 -12.15 5.21 4.91
CA ALA A 271 -12.58 5.06 3.53
C ALA A 271 -12.98 3.60 3.20
N ILE A 272 -12.16 2.63 3.64
CA ILE A 272 -12.43 1.21 3.42
C ILE A 272 -13.69 0.75 4.17
N LEU A 273 -13.84 1.12 5.45
CA LEU A 273 -15.02 0.72 6.22
C LEU A 273 -16.29 1.40 5.71
N GLN A 274 -16.20 2.65 5.26
CA GLN A 274 -17.31 3.34 4.62
C GLN A 274 -17.71 2.70 3.29
N MET A 275 -16.73 2.29 2.48
CA MET A 275 -16.98 1.51 1.25
C MET A 275 -17.77 0.24 1.58
N ILE A 276 -17.32 -0.57 2.53
CA ILE A 276 -18.00 -1.81 2.95
C ILE A 276 -19.44 -1.51 3.38
N LYS A 277 -19.66 -0.46 4.18
CA LYS A 277 -21.00 -0.07 4.64
C LYS A 277 -21.93 0.35 3.51
N ASN A 278 -21.39 0.96 2.46
CA ASN A 278 -22.14 1.46 1.31
C ASN A 278 -22.41 0.39 0.25
N LEU A 279 -21.80 -0.80 0.33
CA LEU A 279 -22.12 -1.91 -0.56
C LEU A 279 -23.57 -2.37 -0.35
N PRO A 280 -24.24 -2.86 -1.42
CA PRO A 280 -25.49 -3.60 -1.28
C PRO A 280 -25.34 -4.74 -0.28
N ILE A 281 -26.39 -5.06 0.49
CA ILE A 281 -26.33 -6.04 1.59
C ILE A 281 -25.74 -7.37 1.12
N ASP A 282 -26.26 -7.93 0.03
CA ASP A 282 -25.79 -9.21 -0.52
C ASP A 282 -24.31 -9.14 -0.94
N SER A 283 -23.90 -8.04 -1.57
CA SER A 283 -22.50 -7.84 -1.99
C SER A 283 -21.56 -7.66 -0.80
N ARG A 284 -22.03 -6.99 0.26
CA ARG A 284 -21.30 -6.80 1.51
C ARG A 284 -21.09 -8.13 2.22
N GLU A 285 -22.15 -8.92 2.38
CA GLU A 285 -22.08 -10.24 2.99
C GLU A 285 -21.16 -11.16 2.21
N MET A 286 -21.29 -11.18 0.87
CA MET A 286 -20.44 -11.97 -0.02
C MET A 286 -18.96 -11.59 0.08
N LEU A 287 -18.64 -10.30 0.09
CA LEU A 287 -17.27 -9.81 0.29
C LEU A 287 -16.72 -10.23 1.65
N CYS A 288 -17.48 -10.00 2.72
CA CYS A 288 -17.05 -10.29 4.08
C CYS A 288 -16.85 -11.80 4.30
N ASP A 289 -17.78 -12.63 3.83
CA ASP A 289 -17.64 -14.09 3.92
C ASP A 289 -16.49 -14.61 3.06
N PHE A 290 -16.28 -14.08 1.85
CA PHE A 290 -15.14 -14.45 1.02
C PHE A 290 -13.80 -14.14 1.72
N LEU A 291 -13.62 -12.93 2.23
CA LEU A 291 -12.38 -12.52 2.91
C LEU A 291 -12.19 -13.27 4.24
N TRP A 292 -13.27 -13.56 4.96
CA TRP A 292 -13.21 -14.37 6.17
C TRP A 292 -12.84 -15.83 5.88
N GLN A 293 -13.48 -16.47 4.90
CA GLN A 293 -13.22 -17.89 4.57
C GLN A 293 -11.81 -18.08 4.03
N THR A 294 -11.33 -17.16 3.19
CA THR A 294 -9.97 -17.21 2.64
C THR A 294 -8.90 -16.74 3.63
N ARG A 295 -9.28 -15.99 4.67
CA ARG A 295 -8.37 -15.27 5.59
C ARG A 295 -7.36 -14.38 4.88
N ALA A 296 -7.60 -14.04 3.63
CA ALA A 296 -6.67 -13.29 2.82
C ALA A 296 -6.76 -11.78 3.12
N THR A 297 -5.67 -11.07 2.82
CA THR A 297 -5.61 -9.61 2.90
C THR A 297 -6.02 -9.03 1.55
N ALA A 298 -7.08 -8.23 1.53
CA ALA A 298 -7.41 -7.38 0.40
C ALA A 298 -6.59 -6.08 0.47
N CYS A 299 -5.85 -5.80 -0.61
CA CYS A 299 -4.99 -4.64 -0.74
C CYS A 299 -5.67 -3.58 -1.63
N PHE A 300 -5.67 -2.33 -1.14
CA PHE A 300 -6.30 -1.18 -1.77
C PHE A 300 -5.28 -0.06 -2.00
N GLU A 301 -5.41 0.67 -3.09
CA GLU A 301 -4.89 2.02 -3.21
C GLU A 301 -6.05 2.97 -2.88
N VAL A 302 -5.93 3.76 -1.82
CA VAL A 302 -6.97 4.72 -1.45
C VAL A 302 -6.59 6.08 -2.00
N LEU A 303 -7.41 6.59 -2.91
CA LEU A 303 -7.27 7.93 -3.49
C LEU A 303 -7.84 8.95 -2.50
N CYS A 304 -7.01 9.86 -2.02
CA CYS A 304 -7.39 10.83 -0.98
C CYS A 304 -7.37 12.28 -1.53
N PRO A 305 -8.52 12.89 -1.88
CA PRO A 305 -8.55 14.26 -2.42
C PRO A 305 -7.96 15.31 -1.48
N SER A 306 -7.99 15.07 -0.17
CA SER A 306 -7.36 15.94 0.83
C SER A 306 -5.85 15.73 0.97
N HIS A 307 -5.29 14.66 0.38
CA HIS A 307 -3.87 14.29 0.44
C HIS A 307 -3.37 13.78 -0.92
N GLN A 308 -3.18 14.71 -1.85
CA GLN A 308 -2.76 14.46 -3.23
C GLN A 308 -1.25 14.58 -3.38
N HIS A 309 -0.63 13.61 -4.07
CA HIS A 309 0.81 13.63 -4.30
C HIS A 309 1.16 14.40 -5.57
N VAL A 310 0.85 13.86 -6.75
CA VAL A 310 1.21 14.46 -8.05
C VAL A 310 0.00 14.48 -8.98
N GLU A 311 -0.83 13.45 -8.94
CA GLU A 311 -2.04 13.37 -9.74
C GLU A 311 -3.16 14.17 -9.09
N ALA A 312 -3.92 14.92 -9.91
CA ALA A 312 -5.06 15.68 -9.42
C ALA A 312 -6.27 14.76 -9.20
N LEU A 313 -6.83 14.81 -8.00
CA LEU A 313 -7.98 14.02 -7.57
C LEU A 313 -9.24 14.90 -7.37
N ASP A 314 -9.30 16.04 -8.05
CA ASP A 314 -10.40 17.01 -7.95
C ASP A 314 -11.74 16.52 -8.53
N HIS A 315 -11.72 15.43 -9.31
CA HIS A 315 -12.91 14.72 -9.76
C HIS A 315 -13.55 13.86 -8.66
N LEU A 316 -12.85 13.64 -7.53
CA LEU A 316 -13.34 12.85 -6.40
C LEU A 316 -13.79 13.75 -5.26
N LEU A 317 -14.96 13.46 -4.70
CA LEU A 317 -15.51 14.18 -3.54
C LEU A 317 -15.10 13.57 -2.20
N THR A 318 -14.73 12.29 -2.19
CA THR A 318 -14.42 11.52 -0.99
C THR A 318 -13.25 10.58 -1.23
N ASP A 319 -12.59 10.17 -0.15
CA ASP A 319 -11.56 9.13 -0.21
C ASP A 319 -12.13 7.86 -0.84
N THR A 320 -11.45 7.34 -1.86
CA THR A 320 -11.97 6.26 -2.73
C THR A 320 -11.00 5.07 -2.72
N PRO A 321 -11.35 3.96 -2.06
CA PRO A 321 -10.56 2.73 -2.11
C PRO A 321 -10.68 2.02 -3.45
N LEU A 322 -9.55 1.69 -4.07
CA LEU A 322 -9.47 0.89 -5.29
C LEU A 322 -8.71 -0.41 -4.99
N PHE A 323 -9.40 -1.54 -5.07
CA PHE A 323 -8.79 -2.85 -4.86
C PHE A 323 -7.81 -3.18 -6.00
N TYR A 324 -6.62 -3.68 -5.66
CA TYR A 324 -5.62 -4.07 -6.66
C TYR A 324 -5.09 -5.50 -6.52
N ALA A 325 -5.14 -6.10 -5.33
CA ALA A 325 -4.64 -7.45 -5.13
C ALA A 325 -5.17 -8.11 -3.86
N LEU A 326 -5.11 -9.44 -3.88
CA LEU A 326 -5.31 -10.30 -2.71
C LEU A 326 -3.97 -10.94 -2.34
N SER A 327 -3.67 -11.06 -1.06
CA SER A 327 -2.45 -11.72 -0.55
C SER A 327 -2.77 -12.69 0.57
N PHE A 328 -2.08 -13.82 0.56
CA PHE A 328 -2.22 -14.86 1.57
C PHE A 328 -1.36 -14.58 2.80
N PRO A 329 -1.87 -14.77 4.04
CA PRO A 329 -1.10 -14.62 5.27
C PRO A 329 -0.24 -15.87 5.57
N ASP A 330 0.69 -16.23 4.68
CA ASP A 330 1.63 -17.34 4.88
C ASP A 330 3.11 -16.89 4.96
N LEU A 331 3.89 -17.62 5.76
CA LEU A 331 5.36 -17.49 5.77
C LEU A 331 6.01 -18.43 4.76
N GLU A 332 5.35 -19.53 4.44
CA GLU A 332 5.82 -20.57 3.53
C GLU A 332 4.91 -20.64 2.30
N PRO A 333 5.11 -19.72 1.33
CA PRO A 333 4.26 -19.65 0.15
C PRO A 333 4.24 -20.97 -0.61
N LEU A 334 3.11 -21.28 -1.22
CA LEU A 334 2.98 -22.41 -2.13
C LEU A 334 3.98 -22.27 -3.29
N SER A 335 4.38 -23.40 -3.88
CA SER A 335 5.34 -23.41 -4.99
C SER A 335 4.90 -22.56 -6.18
N ASP A 336 3.59 -22.43 -6.37
CA ASP A 336 2.96 -21.66 -7.44
C ASP A 336 2.52 -20.25 -7.01
N THR A 337 2.80 -19.83 -5.77
CA THR A 337 2.53 -18.48 -5.24
C THR A 337 3.76 -17.84 -4.61
N LYS A 338 4.98 -18.22 -5.05
CA LYS A 338 6.26 -17.75 -4.50
C LYS A 338 6.38 -16.23 -4.38
N ILE A 339 5.83 -15.48 -5.34
CA ILE A 339 5.75 -14.02 -5.29
C ILE A 339 4.41 -13.60 -4.72
N THR A 340 3.33 -13.99 -5.39
CA THR A 340 1.94 -13.76 -4.96
C THR A 340 1.02 -14.70 -5.75
N MET A 341 -0.28 -14.69 -5.44
CA MET A 341 -1.28 -15.42 -6.21
C MET A 341 -1.61 -14.72 -7.54
N ASN A 342 -2.20 -15.46 -8.48
CA ASN A 342 -2.74 -14.92 -9.71
C ASN A 342 -3.91 -13.96 -9.39
N PRO A 343 -3.81 -12.67 -9.74
CA PRO A 343 -4.75 -11.64 -9.29
C PRO A 343 -6.07 -11.60 -10.07
N VAL A 344 -6.21 -12.36 -11.17
CA VAL A 344 -7.36 -12.20 -12.08
C VAL A 344 -8.69 -12.57 -11.42
N LEU A 345 -8.79 -13.73 -10.76
CA LEU A 345 -10.03 -14.09 -10.04
C LEU A 345 -10.35 -13.07 -8.94
N PRO A 346 -9.42 -12.70 -8.02
CA PRO A 346 -9.71 -11.69 -7.01
C PRO A 346 -10.24 -10.37 -7.59
N LEU A 347 -9.64 -9.85 -8.67
CA LEU A 347 -10.12 -8.62 -9.31
C LEU A 347 -11.56 -8.77 -9.81
N LEU A 348 -11.87 -9.86 -10.51
CA LEU A 348 -13.22 -10.12 -11.03
C LEU A 348 -14.24 -10.35 -9.91
N PHE A 349 -13.85 -11.06 -8.85
CA PHE A 349 -14.72 -11.32 -7.69
C PHE A 349 -15.01 -10.04 -6.89
N MET A 350 -14.03 -9.15 -6.74
CA MET A 350 -14.24 -7.84 -6.11
C MET A 350 -15.20 -6.97 -6.92
N GLN A 351 -15.07 -6.95 -8.26
CA GLN A 351 -16.03 -6.28 -9.14
C GLN A 351 -17.44 -6.86 -9.03
N HIS A 352 -17.56 -8.19 -8.93
CA HIS A 352 -18.84 -8.86 -8.69
C HIS A 352 -19.49 -8.39 -7.38
N CYS A 353 -18.69 -8.23 -6.33
CA CYS A 353 -19.09 -7.66 -5.04
C CYS A 353 -19.25 -6.13 -5.05
N LYS A 354 -19.25 -5.49 -6.23
CA LYS A 354 -19.37 -4.02 -6.41
C LYS A 354 -18.28 -3.20 -5.72
N VAL A 355 -17.16 -3.83 -5.38
CA VAL A 355 -15.94 -3.15 -4.93
C VAL A 355 -15.25 -2.57 -6.16
N GLN A 356 -14.86 -1.30 -6.10
CA GLN A 356 -14.09 -0.68 -7.17
C GLN A 356 -12.69 -1.30 -7.22
N THR A 357 -12.22 -1.62 -8.42
CA THR A 357 -10.88 -2.15 -8.64
C THR A 357 -10.06 -1.19 -9.48
N VAL A 358 -8.74 -1.31 -9.40
CA VAL A 358 -7.87 -0.68 -10.41
C VAL A 358 -8.25 -1.20 -11.81
N PRO A 359 -8.22 -0.34 -12.84
CA PRO A 359 -8.33 -0.81 -14.22
C PRO A 359 -7.20 -1.78 -14.53
N PHE A 360 -7.51 -2.85 -15.28
CA PHE A 360 -6.53 -3.83 -15.66
C PHE A 360 -6.77 -4.39 -17.06
N ASP A 361 -5.67 -4.76 -17.71
CA ASP A 361 -5.65 -5.45 -18.99
C ASP A 361 -4.74 -6.68 -18.89
N LEU A 362 -5.14 -7.79 -19.51
CA LEU A 362 -4.32 -8.99 -19.58
C LEU A 362 -3.80 -9.16 -21.01
N VAL A 363 -2.49 -9.01 -21.18
CA VAL A 363 -1.84 -9.08 -22.50
C VAL A 363 -0.91 -10.27 -22.60
N GLU A 364 -0.75 -10.81 -23.80
CA GLU A 364 0.27 -11.83 -24.06
C GLU A 364 1.67 -11.20 -24.02
N TYR A 365 2.60 -11.89 -23.37
CA TYR A 365 3.98 -11.46 -23.34
C TYR A 365 4.60 -11.59 -24.73
N ASN A 366 4.99 -10.45 -25.29
CA ASN A 366 5.78 -10.37 -26.50
C ASN A 366 6.81 -9.23 -26.32
N THR A 367 8.09 -9.54 -26.47
CA THR A 367 9.18 -8.59 -26.21
C THR A 367 9.02 -7.26 -26.96
N VAL A 368 8.54 -7.28 -28.21
CA VAL A 368 8.31 -6.07 -29.01
C VAL A 368 7.12 -5.29 -28.46
N ASN A 369 5.98 -5.96 -28.24
CA ASN A 369 4.77 -5.30 -27.73
C ASN A 369 4.99 -4.70 -26.33
N ILE A 370 5.79 -5.36 -25.50
CA ILE A 370 6.13 -4.86 -24.16
C ILE A 370 7.01 -3.64 -24.26
N GLN A 371 8.01 -3.64 -25.14
CA GLN A 371 8.84 -2.46 -25.32
C GLN A 371 8.00 -1.27 -25.79
N ILE A 372 7.08 -1.49 -26.73
CA ILE A 372 6.11 -0.48 -27.20
C ILE A 372 5.23 -0.01 -26.04
N LEU A 373 4.66 -0.93 -25.26
CA LEU A 373 3.85 -0.60 -24.09
C LEU A 373 4.64 0.24 -23.08
N MET A 374 5.85 -0.18 -22.73
CA MET A 374 6.70 0.52 -21.78
C MET A 374 7.07 1.93 -22.26
N ASP A 375 7.40 2.08 -23.55
CA ASP A 375 7.72 3.38 -24.12
C ASP A 375 6.46 4.28 -24.18
N SER A 376 5.30 3.72 -24.50
CA SER A 376 4.02 4.45 -24.47
C SER A 376 3.66 4.93 -23.06
N VAL A 377 3.87 4.12 -22.02
CA VAL A 377 3.63 4.51 -20.64
C VAL A 377 4.59 5.62 -20.22
N ARG A 378 5.88 5.55 -20.59
CA ARG A 378 6.84 6.61 -20.25
C ARG A 378 6.45 7.96 -20.84
N LEU A 379 5.89 7.96 -22.05
CA LEU A 379 5.40 9.14 -22.76
C LEU A 379 3.96 9.53 -22.38
N ALA A 380 3.32 8.78 -21.49
CA ALA A 380 1.96 9.11 -21.09
C ALA A 380 1.92 10.31 -20.13
N TYR A 381 0.79 11.02 -20.13
CA TYR A 381 0.56 12.22 -19.33
C TYR A 381 -0.61 12.02 -18.37
N GLY A 382 -0.52 12.67 -17.20
CA GLY A 382 -1.66 12.82 -16.29
C GLY A 382 -1.92 11.64 -15.35
N PHE A 383 -1.06 10.62 -15.32
CA PHE A 383 -1.11 9.56 -14.30
C PHE A 383 0.27 9.07 -13.88
N GLU A 384 0.34 8.38 -12.72
CA GLU A 384 1.63 7.95 -12.17
C GLU A 384 2.35 6.89 -13.02
N GLY A 385 1.62 5.91 -13.54
CA GLY A 385 2.16 4.86 -14.39
C GLY A 385 1.35 3.56 -14.33
N VAL A 386 2.02 2.43 -14.52
CA VAL A 386 1.42 1.09 -14.47
C VAL A 386 2.18 0.16 -13.53
N VAL A 387 1.50 -0.88 -13.05
CA VAL A 387 2.12 -2.05 -12.41
C VAL A 387 1.90 -3.25 -13.32
N ASN A 388 3.01 -3.86 -13.75
CA ASN A 388 3.06 -5.04 -14.59
C ASN A 388 3.27 -6.27 -13.69
N ILE A 389 2.36 -7.24 -13.78
CA ILE A 389 2.44 -8.51 -13.06
C ILE A 389 2.72 -9.60 -14.09
N PHE A 390 3.92 -10.15 -14.06
CA PHE A 390 4.42 -11.11 -15.03
C PHE A 390 4.06 -12.52 -14.60
N MET A 391 3.49 -13.29 -15.53
CA MET A 391 3.05 -14.67 -15.29
C MET A 391 3.65 -15.63 -16.30
N ASP A 392 4.08 -16.80 -15.84
CA ASP A 392 4.66 -17.85 -16.68
C ASP A 392 3.59 -18.61 -17.51
N THR A 393 4.00 -19.71 -18.15
CA THR A 393 3.12 -20.59 -18.94
C THR A 393 2.10 -21.36 -18.10
N GLU A 394 2.34 -21.52 -16.80
CA GLU A 394 1.42 -22.14 -15.83
C GLU A 394 0.54 -21.10 -15.11
N HIS A 395 0.70 -19.83 -15.47
CA HIS A 395 -0.02 -18.68 -14.93
C HIS A 395 0.33 -18.37 -13.46
N ASN A 396 1.52 -18.80 -13.03
CA ASN A 396 2.10 -18.42 -11.76
C ASN A 396 2.70 -17.02 -11.88
N VAL A 397 2.54 -16.17 -10.87
CA VAL A 397 3.19 -14.85 -10.86
C VAL A 397 4.68 -15.03 -10.58
N ILE A 398 5.52 -14.65 -11.53
CA ILE A 398 6.98 -14.77 -11.43
C ILE A 398 7.67 -13.46 -11.06
N GLY A 399 6.95 -12.34 -11.10
CA GLY A 399 7.46 -11.05 -10.64
C GLY A 399 6.51 -9.91 -10.91
N ILE A 400 6.78 -8.78 -10.25
CA ILE A 400 5.99 -7.56 -10.33
C ILE A 400 6.95 -6.40 -10.58
N GLU A 401 6.61 -5.54 -11.53
CA GLU A 401 7.41 -4.36 -11.85
C GLU A 401 6.50 -3.14 -11.96
N LYS A 402 6.90 -2.02 -11.35
CA LYS A 402 6.26 -0.72 -11.60
C LYS A 402 7.00 0.04 -12.69
N LEU A 403 6.24 0.67 -13.57
CA LEU A 403 6.74 1.60 -14.57
C LEU A 403 6.02 2.93 -14.39
N LYS A 404 6.78 4.02 -14.25
CA LYS A 404 6.22 5.35 -14.04
C LYS A 404 6.32 6.19 -15.31
N THR A 405 5.40 7.14 -15.46
CA THR A 405 5.47 8.12 -16.54
C THR A 405 6.60 9.11 -16.29
N ASN A 406 7.24 9.62 -17.35
CA ASN A 406 8.26 10.67 -17.22
C ASN A 406 7.67 11.92 -16.56
N TRP A 407 6.42 12.24 -16.92
CA TRP A 407 5.62 13.29 -16.30
C TRP A 407 5.62 13.18 -14.78
N TYR A 408 5.19 12.03 -14.25
CA TYR A 408 5.08 11.82 -12.82
C TYR A 408 6.45 11.91 -12.11
N VAL A 409 7.47 11.26 -12.68
CA VAL A 409 8.81 11.22 -12.07
C VAL A 409 9.41 12.62 -11.98
N CYS A 410 9.24 13.44 -13.02
CA CYS A 410 9.72 14.83 -13.03
C CYS A 410 8.95 15.70 -12.03
N LEU A 411 7.61 15.64 -12.02
CA LEU A 411 6.81 16.42 -11.08
C LEU A 411 7.04 16.02 -9.62
N ARG A 412 7.18 14.72 -9.33
CA ARG A 412 7.54 14.25 -7.98
C ARG A 412 8.90 14.83 -7.55
N ALA A 413 9.88 14.86 -8.45
CA ALA A 413 11.18 15.43 -8.15
C ALA A 413 11.11 16.94 -7.86
N ILE A 414 10.36 17.70 -8.67
CA ILE A 414 10.12 19.13 -8.45
C ILE A 414 9.42 19.37 -7.12
N ARG A 415 8.33 18.63 -6.82
CA ARG A 415 7.59 18.69 -5.56
C ARG A 415 8.50 18.51 -4.35
N GLU A 416 9.34 17.47 -4.32
CA GLU A 416 10.21 17.21 -3.16
C GLU A 416 11.28 18.30 -2.98
N LYS A 417 11.78 18.90 -4.08
CA LYS A 417 12.66 20.07 -3.99
C LYS A 417 11.92 21.31 -3.49
N ALA A 418 10.71 21.56 -3.97
CA ALA A 418 9.86 22.66 -3.50
C ALA A 418 9.50 22.54 -2.01
N LYS A 419 9.19 21.33 -1.52
CA LYS A 419 8.97 21.07 -0.09
C LYS A 419 10.21 21.35 0.75
N THR A 420 11.38 20.93 0.27
CA THR A 420 12.66 21.19 0.94
C THR A 420 12.95 22.70 1.00
N PHE A 421 12.74 23.40 -0.11
CA PHE A 421 12.87 24.86 -0.22
C PHE A 421 11.98 25.57 0.81
N CYS A 422 10.67 25.27 0.84
CA CYS A 422 9.75 25.86 1.81
C CYS A 422 10.11 25.50 3.25
N GLY A 423 10.59 24.27 3.49
CA GLY A 423 11.05 23.82 4.80
C GLY A 423 12.21 24.65 5.34
N LYS A 424 13.29 24.81 4.55
CA LYS A 424 14.46 25.63 4.91
C LYS A 424 14.07 27.09 5.16
N PHE A 425 13.24 27.65 4.29
CA PHE A 425 12.76 29.03 4.43
C PHE A 425 11.98 29.25 5.74
N CYS A 426 11.16 28.29 6.15
CA CYS A 426 10.42 28.34 7.42
C CYS A 426 11.34 28.28 8.65
N GLU A 427 12.44 27.52 8.58
CA GLU A 427 13.41 27.38 9.68
C GLU A 427 14.25 28.66 9.89
N GLU A 428 14.68 29.29 8.81
CA GLU A 428 15.43 30.56 8.86
C GLU A 428 14.61 31.69 9.51
N SER A 429 13.31 31.74 9.18
CA SER A 429 12.37 32.71 9.74
C SER A 429 12.21 32.57 11.26
N LYS A 430 12.22 31.34 11.79
CA LYS A 430 12.15 31.07 13.25
C LYS A 430 13.42 31.50 13.97
N LYS A 431 14.58 31.33 13.34
CA LYS A 431 15.87 31.79 13.89
C LYS A 431 15.91 33.32 14.02
N HIS A 432 15.40 34.06 13.03
CA HIS A 432 15.32 35.52 13.10
C HIS A 432 14.44 36.04 14.24
N LYS A 433 13.30 35.41 14.53
CA LYS A 433 12.44 35.80 15.67
C LYS A 433 13.14 35.60 17.02
N ASN A 434 13.94 34.54 17.17
CA ASN A 434 14.65 34.25 18.41
C ASN A 434 15.93 35.08 18.60
N ILE A 435 16.65 35.41 17.52
CA ILE A 435 17.89 36.21 17.56
C ILE A 435 17.61 37.69 17.84
N SER A 436 16.40 38.19 17.57
CA SER A 436 15.98 39.54 18.00
C SER A 436 15.97 39.75 19.53
N LYS A 437 16.19 38.69 20.33
CA LYS A 437 16.29 38.74 21.80
C LYS A 437 17.70 38.53 22.37
N THR A 438 18.67 38.14 21.55
CA THR A 438 20.06 37.95 21.99
C THR A 438 20.99 38.47 20.92
N ALA A 439 21.48 39.69 21.16
CA ALA A 439 22.51 40.32 20.34
C ALA A 439 23.79 39.48 20.37
N GLU A 440 24.51 39.53 19.24
CA GLU A 440 25.89 39.06 19.05
C GLU A 440 26.09 37.54 18.96
N ASN A 441 25.78 36.98 17.77
CA ASN A 441 26.78 36.16 17.08
C ASN A 441 26.44 35.98 15.59
N THR A 442 27.34 36.49 14.75
CA THR A 442 27.26 36.61 13.29
C THR A 442 27.58 35.27 12.63
N SER A 443 26.63 34.34 12.63
CA SER A 443 26.70 33.10 11.85
C SER A 443 26.06 33.32 10.47
N LYS A 444 26.75 32.86 9.41
CA LYS A 444 26.39 32.97 7.97
C LYS A 444 24.88 32.79 7.73
N TYR A 445 24.18 33.91 7.52
CA TYR A 445 22.83 33.91 6.96
C TYR A 445 22.93 33.57 5.48
N VAL A 446 22.28 32.48 5.05
CA VAL A 446 22.06 32.22 3.63
C VAL A 446 21.14 33.33 3.12
N GLN A 447 21.59 34.12 2.14
CA GLN A 447 20.71 35.14 1.59
C GLN A 447 19.62 34.44 0.77
N ARG A 448 18.41 35.00 0.74
CA ARG A 448 17.25 34.39 0.07
C ARG A 448 17.53 34.03 -1.40
N GLN A 449 18.23 34.91 -2.11
CA GLN A 449 18.66 34.69 -3.49
C GLN A 449 19.57 33.46 -3.63
N ASP A 450 20.38 33.16 -2.59
CA ASP A 450 21.22 31.97 -2.57
C ASP A 450 20.36 30.71 -2.48
N LEU A 451 19.31 30.70 -1.65
CA LEU A 451 18.43 29.53 -1.47
C LEU A 451 17.64 29.19 -2.74
N THR A 452 17.08 30.20 -3.43
CA THR A 452 16.39 30.02 -4.72
C THR A 452 17.37 29.48 -5.77
N SER A 453 18.55 30.09 -5.91
CA SER A 453 19.60 29.66 -6.85
C SER A 453 20.11 28.23 -6.56
N GLU A 454 20.34 27.90 -5.29
CA GLU A 454 20.73 26.55 -4.86
C GLU A 454 19.66 25.51 -5.19
N THR A 455 18.39 25.84 -4.94
CA THR A 455 17.27 24.93 -5.22
C THR A 455 17.08 24.74 -6.71
N ALA A 456 17.17 25.81 -7.51
CA ALA A 456 17.15 25.75 -8.97
C ALA A 456 18.27 24.82 -9.49
N LYS A 457 19.51 25.01 -9.05
CA LYS A 457 20.64 24.11 -9.39
C LYS A 457 20.36 22.65 -9.00
N ALA A 458 19.74 22.43 -7.84
CA ALA A 458 19.39 21.08 -7.38
C ALA A 458 18.29 20.43 -8.24
N ILE A 459 17.32 21.20 -8.73
CA ILE A 459 16.30 20.74 -9.68
C ILE A 459 16.95 20.36 -11.02
N LEU A 460 17.74 21.27 -11.60
CA LEU A 460 18.44 21.03 -12.88
C LEU A 460 19.25 19.74 -12.81
N LYS A 461 20.07 19.60 -11.76
CA LYS A 461 20.87 18.40 -11.51
C LYS A 461 19.99 17.16 -11.39
N ARG A 462 18.91 17.19 -10.61
CA ARG A 462 18.05 16.01 -10.43
C ARG A 462 17.39 15.57 -11.74
N LEU A 463 16.85 16.50 -12.52
CA LEU A 463 16.18 16.20 -13.79
C LEU A 463 17.15 15.65 -14.85
N SER A 464 18.37 16.21 -14.96
CA SER A 464 19.41 15.64 -15.84
C SER A 464 19.79 14.21 -15.48
N ASN A 465 19.61 13.81 -14.22
CA ASN A 465 19.89 12.44 -13.82
C ASN A 465 18.67 11.52 -13.99
N ILE A 466 17.46 12.04 -13.82
CA ILE A 466 16.22 11.35 -14.23
C ILE A 466 16.30 10.97 -15.71
N GLN A 467 16.72 11.91 -16.55
CA GLN A 467 16.88 11.69 -17.99
C GLN A 467 17.73 10.45 -18.33
N LYS A 468 18.82 10.22 -17.59
CA LYS A 468 19.75 9.12 -17.83
C LYS A 468 19.13 7.72 -17.68
N PHE A 469 18.11 7.56 -16.82
CA PHE A 469 17.50 6.25 -16.56
C PHE A 469 16.08 6.11 -17.12
N THR A 470 15.39 7.22 -17.38
CA THR A 470 14.01 7.22 -17.92
C THR A 470 13.95 7.24 -19.46
N LYS A 471 15.11 7.37 -20.13
CA LYS A 471 15.20 7.59 -21.59
C LYS A 471 14.40 8.82 -22.08
N MET A 472 14.15 9.78 -21.19
CA MET A 472 13.50 11.05 -21.51
C MET A 472 14.31 11.83 -22.57
N SER A 473 13.63 12.43 -23.55
CA SER A 473 14.26 13.27 -24.58
C SER A 473 14.91 14.53 -23.98
N ASP A 474 15.89 15.10 -24.69
CA ASP A 474 16.53 16.36 -24.28
C ASP A 474 15.51 17.50 -24.19
N GLU A 475 14.57 17.57 -25.12
CA GLU A 475 13.49 18.55 -25.14
C GLU A 475 12.59 18.45 -23.91
N MET A 476 12.17 17.24 -23.55
CA MET A 476 11.34 17.00 -22.35
C MET A 476 12.12 17.36 -21.08
N CYS A 477 13.39 16.95 -20.99
CA CYS A 477 14.27 17.28 -19.87
C CYS A 477 14.41 18.79 -19.69
N HIS A 478 14.74 19.51 -20.77
CA HIS A 478 14.88 20.97 -20.74
C HIS A 478 13.58 21.68 -20.39
N THR A 479 12.44 21.18 -20.86
CA THR A 479 11.14 21.73 -20.51
C THR A 479 10.87 21.62 -19.01
N PHE A 480 11.02 20.43 -18.43
CA PHE A 480 10.83 20.25 -16.97
C PHE A 480 11.87 21.01 -16.15
N GLN A 481 13.10 21.15 -16.64
CA GLN A 481 14.13 21.97 -16.00
C GLN A 481 13.71 23.43 -15.92
N ARG A 482 13.26 24.00 -17.04
CA ARG A 482 12.75 25.37 -17.11
C ARG A 482 11.55 25.55 -16.19
N LEU A 483 10.54 24.68 -16.30
CA LEU A 483 9.32 24.74 -15.48
C LEU A 483 9.64 24.62 -13.98
N GLY A 484 10.53 23.70 -13.61
CA GLY A 484 10.92 23.51 -12.22
C GLY A 484 11.63 24.72 -11.63
N VAL A 485 12.48 25.41 -12.39
CA VAL A 485 13.13 26.67 -11.95
C VAL A 485 12.10 27.79 -11.79
N GLN A 486 11.26 27.99 -12.81
CA GLN A 486 10.18 28.99 -12.77
C GLN A 486 9.20 28.74 -11.62
N PHE A 487 8.93 27.48 -11.28
CA PHE A 487 8.07 27.12 -10.16
C PHE A 487 8.68 27.55 -8.82
N ILE A 488 9.99 27.38 -8.61
CA ILE A 488 10.64 27.87 -7.37
C ILE A 488 10.59 29.39 -7.29
N GLU A 489 10.83 30.10 -8.39
CA GLU A 489 10.70 31.56 -8.45
C GLU A 489 9.26 32.02 -8.18
N TYR A 490 8.26 31.28 -8.68
CA TYR A 490 6.85 31.51 -8.40
C TYR A 490 6.52 31.32 -6.92
N LEU A 491 7.01 30.24 -6.30
CA LEU A 491 6.83 29.98 -4.88
C LEU A 491 7.51 31.06 -4.03
N GLU A 492 8.73 31.48 -4.39
CA GLU A 492 9.43 32.55 -3.69
C GLU A 492 8.54 33.81 -3.61
N LYS A 493 7.98 34.25 -4.74
CA LYS A 493 7.06 35.41 -4.81
C LYS A 493 5.82 35.25 -3.92
N LYS A 494 5.21 34.07 -3.86
CA LYS A 494 4.00 33.82 -3.03
C LYS A 494 4.32 33.70 -1.53
N ILE A 495 5.51 33.20 -1.15
CA ILE A 495 5.97 33.03 0.25
C ILE A 495 6.19 34.37 0.96
N PHE A 496 6.42 35.46 0.21
CA PHE A 496 6.64 36.79 0.78
C PHE A 496 5.46 37.34 1.59
N VAL A 497 4.25 36.80 1.41
CA VAL A 497 3.13 37.07 2.32
C VAL A 497 3.31 36.19 3.56
N GLU A 498 3.99 36.71 4.59
CA GLU A 498 4.49 35.96 5.76
C GLU A 498 3.44 35.10 6.49
N GLU A 499 2.17 35.49 6.39
CA GLU A 499 1.02 34.80 6.96
C GLU A 499 0.72 33.44 6.31
N ARG A 500 1.18 33.18 5.07
CA ARG A 500 0.82 31.98 4.28
C ARG A 500 1.89 30.89 4.19
N ARG A 501 3.00 31.01 4.93
CA ARG A 501 4.15 30.08 4.78
C ARG A 501 3.85 28.64 5.19
N ASN A 502 3.24 28.48 6.37
CA ASN A 502 2.87 27.14 6.88
C ASN A 502 1.77 26.52 6.01
N GLU A 503 0.84 27.34 5.53
CA GLU A 503 -0.21 26.94 4.59
C GLU A 503 0.41 26.41 3.30
N LEU A 504 1.32 27.15 2.67
CA LEU A 504 1.97 26.69 1.43
C LEU A 504 2.77 25.41 1.62
N LYS A 505 3.45 25.25 2.77
CA LYS A 505 4.15 24.01 3.09
C LYS A 505 3.18 22.81 3.15
N LEU A 506 2.01 22.99 3.74
CA LEU A 506 0.96 21.98 3.78
C LEU A 506 0.38 21.74 2.38
N LEU A 507 0.10 22.80 1.62
CA LEU A 507 -0.38 22.68 0.24
C LEU A 507 0.61 21.93 -0.66
N LEU A 508 1.92 22.15 -0.55
CA LEU A 508 2.91 21.37 -1.31
C LEU A 508 3.02 19.91 -0.84
N ALA A 509 2.71 19.64 0.42
CA ALA A 509 2.70 18.28 0.96
C ALA A 509 1.45 17.51 0.52
N ASP A 510 0.27 18.14 0.60
CA ASP A 510 -1.02 17.47 0.55
C ASP A 510 -1.88 17.88 -0.66
N GLN A 511 -1.52 18.94 -1.39
CA GLN A 511 -2.29 19.55 -2.49
C GLN A 511 -1.39 20.05 -3.63
N PHE A 512 -0.24 19.40 -3.85
CA PHE A 512 0.72 19.83 -4.87
C PHE A 512 0.13 20.00 -6.28
N PRO A 513 -0.77 19.13 -6.78
CA PRO A 513 -1.34 19.28 -8.11
C PRO A 513 -2.09 20.61 -8.29
N ILE A 514 -2.74 21.11 -7.23
CA ILE A 514 -3.43 22.41 -7.23
C ILE A 514 -2.41 23.54 -7.31
N VAL A 515 -1.35 23.49 -6.50
CA VAL A 515 -0.29 24.51 -6.51
C VAL A 515 0.43 24.55 -7.86
N TRP A 516 0.70 23.38 -8.44
CA TRP A 516 1.30 23.23 -9.75
C TRP A 516 0.41 23.80 -10.86
N ARG A 517 -0.88 23.45 -10.86
CA ARG A 517 -1.88 23.97 -11.80
C ARG A 517 -1.98 25.50 -11.75
N ASN A 518 -2.04 26.07 -10.54
CA ASN A 518 -2.07 27.52 -10.36
C ASN A 518 -0.79 28.19 -10.90
N PHE A 519 0.37 27.57 -10.72
CA PHE A 519 1.61 28.03 -11.34
C PHE A 519 1.52 28.03 -12.87
N LEU A 520 1.08 26.93 -13.48
CA LEU A 520 0.98 26.82 -14.93
C LEU A 520 -0.01 27.83 -15.52
N GLN A 521 -1.09 28.17 -14.79
CA GLN A 521 -2.06 29.18 -15.19
C GLN A 521 -1.52 30.60 -15.01
N ASP A 522 -0.96 30.91 -13.83
CA ASP A 522 -0.42 32.24 -13.51
C ASP A 522 0.78 32.63 -14.39
N THR A 523 1.46 31.65 -15.01
CA THR A 523 2.66 31.86 -15.84
C THR A 523 2.49 31.51 -17.32
N ASP A 524 1.25 31.22 -17.75
CA ASP A 524 0.92 30.86 -19.14
C ASP A 524 1.74 29.65 -19.68
N ASN A 525 2.01 28.67 -18.81
CA ASN A 525 2.77 27.47 -19.12
C ASN A 525 1.89 26.21 -19.29
N SER A 526 0.56 26.37 -19.28
CA SER A 526 -0.39 25.25 -19.30
C SER A 526 -0.26 24.38 -20.55
N GLU A 527 -0.08 24.98 -21.73
CA GLU A 527 0.12 24.23 -22.98
C GLU A 527 1.54 23.65 -23.07
N THR A 528 2.53 24.38 -22.57
CA THR A 528 3.93 23.97 -22.57
C THR A 528 4.13 22.59 -21.92
N GLU A 529 3.48 22.33 -20.79
CA GLU A 529 3.58 21.00 -20.15
C GLU A 529 2.93 19.90 -21.00
N ARG A 530 1.75 20.15 -21.57
CA ARG A 530 1.00 19.15 -22.33
C ARG A 530 1.64 18.83 -23.68
N CYS A 531 2.14 19.84 -24.39
CA CYS A 531 2.70 19.67 -25.74
C CYS A 531 3.89 18.70 -25.80
N VAL A 532 4.65 18.57 -24.70
CA VAL A 532 5.79 17.66 -24.62
C VAL A 532 5.39 16.17 -24.64
N PHE A 533 4.12 15.86 -24.38
CA PHE A 533 3.59 14.50 -24.35
C PHE A 533 2.57 14.21 -25.46
N MET A 534 2.26 15.18 -26.31
CA MET A 534 1.33 15.03 -27.46
C MET A 534 2.06 14.89 -28.81
N GLN A 535 3.39 14.81 -28.80
CA GLN A 535 4.25 14.51 -29.94
C GLN A 535 4.61 13.02 -29.96
#